data_AF-A0A1C5LSR9-F1
#
_entry.id   AF-A0A1C5LSR9-F1
#
_cell.length_a   1.000
_cell.length_b   1.000
_cell.length_c   1.000
_cell.angle_alpha   90.00
_cell.angle_beta   90.00
_cell.angle_gamma   90.00
#
_symmetry.space_group_name_H-M   'P 1'
#
loop_
_entity.id
_entity.type
_entity.pdbx_description
1 polymer ?
#
loop_
_entity_poly.entity_id
_entity_poly.type
_entity_poly.pdbx_seq_one_letter_code
_entity_poly.pdbx_strand_id
1 'polypeptide(L)'
;MEQNELLENNENDNVLEFDYTGTDQAGNLADMAENLSQEEAAAAIEAIEKVRRERADDAVRDFRAWFDAALLPILKGFAELAGAKLTIRQDHFHDITATFTGRCGFDITATQKRMRMAMAAADHISVNRWSGSNEVEFSLIFGFPETEE
;
A
#
# COMPACT_ATOMS: atom_id res chain seq x y z
N MET A 1 -14.02 -31.60 -29.74
CA MET A 1 -15.19 -31.76 -30.64
C MET A 1 -16.38 -31.72 -29.69
N GLU A 2 -17.27 -30.73 -29.70
CA GLU A 2 -17.92 -30.03 -30.81
C GLU A 2 -18.19 -28.55 -30.48
N GLN A 3 -18.37 -27.75 -31.53
CA GLN A 3 -18.77 -26.34 -31.53
C GLN A 3 -20.28 -26.20 -31.78
N ASN A 4 -20.77 -24.97 -31.51
CA ASN A 4 -22.05 -24.30 -31.86
C ASN A 4 -23.02 -24.20 -30.66
N GLU A 5 -23.58 -23.04 -30.32
CA GLU A 5 -24.11 -21.98 -31.18
C GLU A 5 -23.72 -20.54 -30.75
N LEU A 6 -23.76 -19.67 -31.76
CA LEU A 6 -23.47 -18.24 -31.74
C LEU A 6 -24.52 -17.43 -30.96
N LEU A 7 -24.05 -16.56 -30.07
CA LEU A 7 -24.73 -15.31 -29.74
C LEU A 7 -23.80 -14.15 -30.12
N GLU A 8 -24.32 -13.31 -31.01
CA GLU A 8 -23.64 -12.19 -31.64
C GLU A 8 -23.37 -11.05 -30.64
N ASN A 9 -22.12 -10.61 -30.63
CA ASN A 9 -21.62 -9.25 -30.39
C ASN A 9 -22.35 -8.38 -29.34
N ASN A 10 -21.81 -8.36 -28.13
CA ASN A 10 -21.65 -7.11 -27.39
C ASN A 10 -20.21 -6.98 -26.91
N GLU A 11 -19.62 -5.82 -27.16
CA GLU A 11 -18.20 -5.52 -27.08
C GLU A 11 -17.69 -5.59 -25.62
N ASN A 12 -16.78 -6.54 -25.34
CA ASN A 12 -15.73 -6.46 -24.31
C ASN A 12 -16.09 -5.90 -22.92
N ASP A 13 -17.17 -6.36 -22.29
CA ASP A 13 -17.26 -6.30 -20.83
C ASP A 13 -16.38 -7.42 -20.25
N ASN A 14 -15.11 -7.12 -19.99
CA ASN A 14 -14.25 -7.97 -19.15
C ASN A 14 -14.81 -7.93 -17.72
N VAL A 15 -15.81 -8.76 -17.44
CA VAL A 15 -16.35 -8.95 -16.09
C VAL A 15 -15.31 -9.73 -15.28
N LEU A 16 -14.71 -9.06 -14.30
CA LEU A 16 -13.91 -9.72 -13.27
C LEU A 16 -14.86 -10.18 -12.16
N GLU A 17 -15.17 -11.48 -12.15
CA GLU A 17 -15.95 -12.13 -11.10
C GLU A 17 -14.99 -12.71 -10.04
N PHE A 18 -15.24 -12.39 -8.77
CA PHE A 18 -14.50 -12.91 -7.62
C PHE A 18 -15.46 -13.71 -6.74
N ASP A 19 -15.27 -15.02 -6.68
CA ASP A 19 -16.07 -15.94 -5.85
C ASP A 19 -15.39 -16.17 -4.49
N TYR A 20 -16.08 -15.77 -3.42
CA TYR A 20 -15.63 -15.92 -2.03
C TYR A 20 -16.45 -16.96 -1.25
N THR A 21 -17.22 -17.82 -1.92
CA THR A 21 -18.07 -18.84 -1.29
C THR A 21 -17.26 -20.08 -0.84
N GLY A 22 -16.24 -19.86 -0.01
CA GLY A 22 -15.40 -20.90 0.60
C GLY A 22 -15.83 -21.24 2.03
N THR A 23 -15.74 -22.52 2.40
CA THR A 23 -16.06 -23.04 3.75
C THR A 23 -15.18 -22.46 4.85
N ASP A 24 -15.84 -21.96 5.89
CA ASP A 24 -15.32 -21.45 7.15
C ASP A 24 -14.37 -22.47 7.85
N GLN A 25 -13.06 -22.21 7.84
CA GLN A 25 -12.08 -22.95 8.64
C GLN A 25 -11.99 -22.48 10.10
N ALA A 26 -12.58 -21.33 10.43
CA ALA A 26 -12.64 -20.81 11.80
C ALA A 26 -13.54 -21.69 12.70
N GLY A 27 -14.59 -22.31 12.15
CA GLY A 27 -15.44 -23.27 12.85
C GLY A 27 -14.65 -24.48 13.39
N ASN A 28 -13.69 -25.00 12.61
CA ASN A 28 -12.86 -26.13 13.04
C ASN A 28 -11.90 -25.74 14.20
N LEU A 29 -11.38 -24.51 14.19
CA LEU A 29 -10.53 -24.02 15.27
C LEU A 29 -11.30 -23.87 16.59
N ALA A 30 -12.57 -23.43 16.53
CA ALA A 30 -13.44 -23.29 17.70
C ALA A 30 -13.72 -24.64 18.36
N ASP A 31 -14.04 -25.68 17.57
CA ASP A 31 -14.29 -27.04 18.06
C ASP A 31 -13.05 -27.64 18.75
N MET A 32 -11.85 -27.38 18.22
CA MET A 32 -10.60 -27.84 18.82
C MET A 32 -10.28 -27.12 20.13
N ALA A 33 -10.57 -25.81 20.22
CA ALA A 33 -10.24 -24.99 21.38
C ALA A 33 -10.94 -25.44 22.68
N GLU A 34 -12.13 -26.03 22.60
CA GLU A 34 -12.88 -26.52 23.77
C GLU A 34 -12.20 -27.70 24.49
N ASN A 35 -11.29 -28.41 23.81
CA ASN A 35 -10.70 -29.66 24.30
C ASN A 35 -9.17 -29.60 24.51
N LEU A 36 -8.55 -28.42 24.40
CA LEU A 36 -7.10 -28.28 24.58
C LEU A 36 -6.68 -28.41 26.06
N SER A 37 -5.61 -29.15 26.31
CA SER A 37 -4.90 -29.06 27.58
C SER A 37 -4.18 -27.71 27.72
N GLN A 38 -3.71 -27.38 28.92
CA GLN A 38 -3.00 -26.13 29.17
C GLN A 38 -1.71 -25.99 28.34
N GLU A 39 -0.97 -27.08 28.15
CA GLU A 39 0.25 -27.09 27.33
C GLU A 39 -0.07 -26.90 25.85
N GLU A 40 -1.10 -27.57 25.34
CA GLU A 40 -1.54 -27.43 23.95
C GLU A 40 -2.11 -26.04 23.66
N ALA A 41 -2.86 -25.45 24.61
CA ALA A 41 -3.35 -24.09 24.50
C ALA A 41 -2.21 -23.06 24.44
N ALA A 42 -1.19 -23.20 25.29
CA ALA A 42 -0.03 -22.32 25.26
C ALA A 42 0.72 -22.41 23.92
N ALA A 43 0.94 -23.63 23.42
CA ALA A 43 1.59 -23.85 22.13
C ALA A 43 0.77 -23.30 20.95
N ALA A 44 -0.56 -23.44 20.99
CA ALA A 44 -1.45 -22.90 19.97
C ALA A 44 -1.44 -21.37 19.95
N ILE A 45 -1.48 -20.71 21.10
CA ILE A 45 -1.39 -19.24 21.21
C ILE A 45 -0.06 -18.76 20.63
N GLU A 46 1.07 -19.36 21.03
CA GLU A 46 2.39 -18.98 20.51
C GLU A 46 2.47 -19.14 18.99
N ALA A 47 1.94 -20.24 18.44
CA ALA A 47 1.92 -20.48 17.00
C ALA A 47 1.06 -19.44 16.25
N ILE A 48 -0.11 -19.09 16.78
CA ILE A 48 -0.98 -18.07 16.18
C ILE A 48 -0.31 -16.69 16.23
N GLU A 49 0.28 -16.31 17.36
CA GLU A 49 1.02 -15.04 17.50
C GLU A 49 2.20 -14.97 16.53
N LYS A 50 2.94 -16.08 16.36
CA LYS A 50 4.03 -16.17 15.40
C LYS A 50 3.54 -15.96 13.98
N VAL A 51 2.47 -16.66 13.56
CA VAL A 51 1.88 -16.51 12.23
C VAL A 51 1.39 -15.08 12.01
N ARG A 52 0.75 -14.45 13.00
CA ARG A 52 0.32 -13.05 12.91
C ARG A 52 1.49 -12.10 12.72
N ARG A 53 2.59 -12.31 13.45
CA ARG A 53 3.81 -11.51 13.32
C ARG A 53 4.45 -11.66 11.95
N GLU A 54 4.61 -12.89 11.46
CA GLU A 54 5.15 -13.16 10.13
C GLU A 54 4.30 -12.51 9.03
N ARG A 55 2.96 -12.58 9.15
CA ARG A 55 2.04 -11.88 8.22
C ARG A 55 2.20 -10.36 8.27
N ALA A 56 2.37 -9.78 9.45
CA ALA A 56 2.60 -8.34 9.58
C ALA A 56 3.94 -7.92 8.95
N ASP A 57 5.01 -8.68 9.19
CA ASP A 57 6.33 -8.43 8.58
C ASP A 57 6.28 -8.54 7.06
N ASP A 58 5.58 -9.55 6.53
CA ASP A 58 5.35 -9.72 5.10
C ASP A 58 4.55 -8.55 4.51
N ALA A 59 3.48 -8.10 5.18
CA ALA A 59 2.69 -6.96 4.75
C ALA A 59 3.52 -5.67 4.66
N VAL A 60 4.38 -5.41 5.65
CA VAL A 60 5.31 -4.26 5.64
C VAL A 60 6.28 -4.34 4.45
N ARG A 61 6.84 -5.52 4.19
CA ARG A 61 7.73 -5.74 3.05
C ARG A 61 7.00 -5.54 1.72
N ASP A 62 5.78 -6.05 1.61
CA ASP A 62 4.97 -5.96 0.39
C ASP A 62 4.52 -4.54 0.12
N PHE A 63 4.11 -3.79 1.16
CA PHE A 63 3.82 -2.36 1.04
C PHE A 63 5.02 -1.58 0.54
N ARG A 64 6.21 -1.83 1.12
CA ARG A 64 7.44 -1.18 0.67
C ARG A 64 7.80 -1.54 -0.77
N ALA A 65 7.68 -2.81 -1.14
CA ALA A 65 7.95 -3.27 -2.50
C ALA A 65 6.99 -2.62 -3.51
N TRP A 66 5.71 -2.53 -3.17
CA TRP A 66 4.71 -1.83 -3.97
C TRP A 66 5.05 -0.34 -4.13
N PHE A 67 5.38 0.36 -3.03
CA PHE A 67 5.77 1.78 -3.07
C PHE A 67 6.97 1.99 -3.99
N ASP A 68 8.02 1.17 -3.83
CA ASP A 68 9.26 1.28 -4.60
C ASP A 68 9.04 0.98 -6.09
N ALA A 69 8.10 0.08 -6.43
CA ALA A 69 7.77 -0.25 -7.82
C ALA A 69 6.82 0.77 -8.48
N ALA A 70 5.81 1.24 -7.76
CA ALA A 70 4.72 2.04 -8.32
C ALA A 70 4.96 3.55 -8.19
N LEU A 71 5.33 4.03 -7.00
CA LEU A 71 5.36 5.46 -6.69
C LEU A 71 6.76 6.05 -6.79
N LEU A 72 7.79 5.36 -6.28
CA LEU A 72 9.15 5.87 -6.27
C LEU A 72 9.67 6.32 -7.65
N PRO A 73 9.41 5.61 -8.78
CA PRO A 73 9.84 6.07 -10.10
C PRO A 73 9.19 7.40 -10.51
N ILE A 74 7.92 7.60 -10.16
CA ILE A 74 7.17 8.83 -10.44
C ILE A 74 7.77 9.99 -9.64
N LEU A 75 7.99 9.77 -8.35
CA LEU A 75 8.56 10.77 -7.44
C LEU A 75 9.98 11.18 -7.88
N LYS A 76 10.83 10.20 -8.27
CA LYS A 76 12.16 10.47 -8.81
C LYS A 76 12.11 11.31 -10.08
N GLY A 77 11.24 10.95 -11.04
CA GLY A 77 11.09 11.71 -12.28
C GLY A 77 10.58 13.13 -12.05
N PHE A 78 9.68 13.33 -11.08
CA PHE A 78 9.23 14.67 -10.69
C PHE A 78 10.35 15.48 -10.04
N ALA A 79 11.13 14.89 -9.12
CA ALA A 79 12.26 15.57 -8.49
C ALA A 79 13.31 16.03 -9.50
N GLU A 80 13.65 15.19 -10.49
CA GLU A 80 14.56 15.54 -11.56
C GLU A 80 14.04 16.73 -12.38
N LEU A 81 12.78 16.67 -12.80
CA LEU A 81 12.14 17.73 -13.59
C LEU A 81 12.02 19.05 -12.81
N ALA A 82 11.72 18.97 -11.52
CA ALA A 82 11.59 20.14 -10.64
C ALA A 82 12.94 20.70 -10.15
N GLY A 83 14.06 20.00 -10.42
CA GLY A 83 15.37 20.37 -9.88
C GLY A 83 15.42 20.34 -8.36
N ALA A 84 14.73 19.37 -7.75
CA ALA A 84 14.51 19.28 -6.32
C ALA A 84 15.25 18.10 -5.69
N LYS A 85 15.60 18.23 -4.41
CA LYS A 85 16.09 17.11 -3.61
C LYS A 85 14.90 16.28 -3.13
N LEU A 86 14.90 14.99 -3.45
CA LEU A 86 13.93 14.03 -2.91
C LEU A 86 14.54 13.25 -1.74
N THR A 87 13.85 13.20 -0.62
CA THR A 87 14.17 12.34 0.52
C THR A 87 13.00 11.38 0.76
N ILE A 88 13.28 10.09 0.86
CA ILE A 88 12.31 9.06 1.22
C ILE A 88 12.67 8.54 2.60
N ARG A 89 11.71 8.58 3.53
CA ARG A 89 11.87 8.04 4.90
C ARG A 89 10.70 7.11 5.18
N GLN A 90 10.98 5.94 5.73
CA GLN A 90 9.96 5.09 6.34
C GLN A 90 10.12 5.18 7.86
N ASP A 91 9.04 5.48 8.57
CA ASP A 91 9.08 5.61 10.03
C ASP A 91 8.73 4.30 10.76
N HIS A 92 8.57 4.39 12.08
CA HIS A 92 8.32 3.23 12.93
C HIS A 92 6.90 2.67 12.81
N PHE A 93 5.95 3.45 12.28
CA PHE A 93 4.60 2.99 11.94
C PHE A 93 4.54 2.44 10.52
N HIS A 94 5.69 2.31 9.85
CA HIS A 94 5.85 1.84 8.47
C HIS A 94 5.31 2.79 7.40
N ASP A 95 4.83 3.96 7.78
CA ASP A 95 4.46 5.05 6.87
C ASP A 95 5.68 5.53 6.09
N ILE A 96 5.47 5.78 4.80
CA ILE A 96 6.50 6.28 3.90
C ILE A 96 6.25 7.76 3.63
N THR A 97 7.19 8.61 4.05
CA THR A 97 7.21 10.03 3.72
C THR A 97 8.16 10.30 2.56
N ALA A 98 7.64 10.90 1.49
CA ALA A 98 8.42 11.46 0.40
C ALA A 98 8.44 12.99 0.49
N THR A 99 9.62 13.57 0.74
CA THR A 99 9.80 15.02 0.88
C THR A 99 10.66 15.57 -0.25
N PHE A 100 10.10 16.51 -1.00
CA PHE A 100 10.80 17.32 -1.97
C PHE A 100 11.25 18.62 -1.33
N THR A 101 12.54 18.97 -1.42
CA THR A 101 13.06 20.27 -0.98
C THR A 101 13.70 21.02 -2.15
N GLY A 102 13.38 22.30 -2.27
CA GLY A 102 13.85 23.16 -3.36
C GLY A 102 13.81 24.63 -2.99
N ARG A 103 14.52 25.48 -3.73
CA ARG A 103 14.57 26.94 -3.46
C ARG A 103 13.38 27.72 -4.04
N CYS A 104 12.55 27.04 -4.82
CA CYS A 104 11.39 27.57 -5.51
C CYS A 104 10.16 26.71 -5.18
N GLY A 105 8.98 27.24 -5.49
CA GLY A 105 7.74 26.47 -5.42
C GLY A 105 7.73 25.31 -6.43
N PHE A 106 6.94 24.29 -6.11
CA PHE A 106 6.73 23.14 -6.98
C PHE A 106 5.55 23.38 -7.90
N ASP A 107 5.75 23.25 -9.21
CA ASP A 107 4.68 23.33 -10.20
C ASP A 107 4.32 21.92 -10.70
N ILE A 108 3.05 21.57 -10.59
CA ILE A 108 2.49 20.29 -11.02
C ILE A 108 1.51 20.57 -12.16
N THR A 109 2.09 20.65 -13.34
CA THR A 109 1.46 20.98 -14.62
C THR A 109 0.52 19.87 -15.11
N ALA A 110 -0.35 20.22 -16.05
CA ALA A 110 -1.32 19.29 -16.65
C ALA A 110 -0.71 18.02 -17.27
N THR A 111 0.55 18.05 -17.71
CA THR A 111 1.23 16.90 -18.33
C THR A 111 1.75 15.89 -17.31
N GLN A 112 1.96 16.28 -16.04
CA GLN A 112 2.44 15.41 -14.96
C GLN A 112 1.31 14.56 -14.35
N LYS A 113 0.56 13.85 -15.20
CA LYS A 113 -0.59 13.00 -14.81
C LYS A 113 -0.22 11.98 -13.73
N ARG A 114 0.94 11.33 -13.88
CA ARG A 114 1.43 10.33 -12.92
C ARG A 114 1.76 10.93 -11.56
N MET A 115 2.34 12.13 -11.51
CA MET A 115 2.58 12.82 -10.25
C MET A 115 1.27 13.16 -9.53
N ARG A 116 0.23 13.58 -10.26
CA ARG A 116 -1.10 13.80 -9.67
C ARG A 116 -1.72 12.52 -9.11
N MET A 117 -1.51 11.37 -9.76
CA MET A 117 -1.93 10.09 -9.19
C MET A 117 -1.15 9.76 -7.91
N ALA A 118 0.16 9.99 -7.90
CA ALA A 118 0.98 9.79 -6.70
C ALA A 118 0.55 10.73 -5.55
N MET A 119 0.16 11.97 -5.85
CA MET A 119 -0.42 12.85 -4.84
C MET A 119 -1.79 12.37 -4.34
N ALA A 120 -2.65 11.91 -5.23
CA ALA A 120 -3.98 11.43 -4.87
C ALA A 120 -3.92 10.16 -3.99
N ALA A 121 -2.85 9.38 -4.12
CA ALA A 121 -2.59 8.21 -3.29
C ALA A 121 -1.98 8.55 -1.92
N ALA A 122 -1.60 9.81 -1.66
CA ALA A 122 -1.03 10.21 -0.38
C ALA A 122 -2.14 10.50 0.63
N ASP A 123 -2.03 9.91 1.82
CA ASP A 123 -2.96 10.14 2.94
C ASP A 123 -2.80 11.53 3.55
N HIS A 124 -1.57 12.05 3.51
CA HIS A 124 -1.28 13.40 3.97
C HIS A 124 -0.37 14.14 3.01
N ILE A 125 -0.74 15.40 2.74
CA ILE A 125 0.00 16.32 1.89
C ILE A 125 0.33 17.55 2.71
N SER A 126 1.62 17.88 2.82
CA SER A 126 2.05 19.10 3.50
C SER A 126 2.98 19.95 2.64
N VAL A 127 2.85 21.28 2.78
CA VAL A 127 3.70 22.27 2.13
C VAL A 127 4.21 23.20 3.22
N ASN A 128 5.52 23.24 3.41
CA ASN A 128 6.17 24.01 4.46
C ASN A 128 7.26 24.91 3.90
N ARG A 129 7.50 26.02 4.59
CA ARG A 129 8.69 26.87 4.42
C ARG A 129 9.26 27.20 5.78
N TRP A 130 10.48 26.77 6.04
CA TRP A 130 11.10 26.98 7.35
C TRP A 130 11.54 28.43 7.53
N SER A 131 11.24 29.02 8.70
CA SER A 131 11.69 30.37 9.05
C SER A 131 13.21 30.44 9.05
N GLY A 132 13.78 31.34 8.24
CA GLY A 132 15.23 31.45 8.06
C GLY A 132 15.81 30.56 6.96
N SER A 133 14.98 29.75 6.29
CA SER A 133 15.34 29.01 5.08
C SER A 133 14.69 29.62 3.84
N ASN A 134 15.42 29.54 2.72
CA ASN A 134 14.87 29.83 1.39
C ASN A 134 14.28 28.58 0.73
N GLU A 135 14.28 27.45 1.43
CA GLU A 135 13.76 26.19 0.92
C GLU A 135 12.28 26.03 1.23
N VAL A 136 11.55 25.56 0.22
CA VAL A 136 10.19 25.06 0.32
C VAL A 136 10.27 23.55 0.40
N GLU A 137 9.48 22.97 1.29
CA GLU A 137 9.30 21.54 1.42
C GLU A 137 7.90 21.16 0.98
N PHE A 138 7.81 20.16 0.13
CA PHE A 138 6.56 19.53 -0.27
C PHE A 138 6.64 18.06 0.09
N SER A 139 5.79 17.61 1.02
CA SER A 139 5.81 16.23 1.51
C SER A 139 4.52 15.50 1.23
N LEU A 140 4.66 14.24 0.84
CA LEU A 140 3.58 13.27 0.66
C LEU A 140 3.83 12.12 1.64
N ILE A 141 2.82 11.79 2.46
CA ILE A 141 2.86 10.66 3.38
C ILE A 141 1.92 9.59 2.85
N PHE A 142 2.43 8.37 2.76
CA PHE A 142 1.72 7.17 2.37
C PHE A 142 1.67 6.26 3.60
N GLY A 143 0.47 6.14 4.16
CA GLY A 143 0.19 5.35 5.34
C GLY A 143 0.37 3.88 5.06
N PHE A 144 0.99 3.16 6.00
CA PHE A 144 0.91 1.71 5.98
C PHE A 144 -0.56 1.31 6.21
N PRO A 145 -1.17 0.49 5.33
CA PRO A 145 -2.57 0.15 5.48
C PRO A 145 -2.77 -0.60 6.80
N GLU A 146 -3.54 0.00 7.70
CA GLU A 146 -4.09 -0.72 8.85
C GLU A 146 -5.02 -1.80 8.28
N THR A 147 -4.89 -3.04 8.74
CA THR A 147 -5.90 -4.05 8.44
C THR A 147 -7.23 -3.53 8.98
N GLU A 148 -8.17 -3.21 8.09
CA GLU A 148 -9.55 -2.90 8.46
C GLU A 148 -10.06 -4.04 9.38
N GLU A 149 -10.34 -3.71 10.65
CA GLU A 149 -10.95 -4.64 11.63
C GLU A 149 -12.39 -4.98 11.26
#